data_AF-A0A926BBJ1-F1
#
_entry.id   AF-A0A926BBJ1-F1
#
_cell.length_a   1.000
_cell.length_b   1.000
_cell.length_c   1.000
_cell.angle_alpha   90.00
_cell.angle_beta   90.00
_cell.angle_gamma   90.00
#
_symmetry.space_group_name_H-M   'P 1'
#
loop_
_entity.id
_entity.type
_entity.pdbx_description
1 polymer ?
#
loop_
_entity_poly.entity_id
_entity_poly.type
_entity_poly.pdbx_seq_one_letter_code
_entity_poly.pdbx_strand_id
1 'polypeptide(L)'
;MPEPSAQAVAYHRGGTVIWTVQQVLGLALPTVLLATGLSAAMRTAAGQLVGGHFYPTLIVYLTLLSLVLFVVQLPLSYYVDFVREHSYGLSQQRFSKWVGDQLKGLVVGIVIGALVLWVPYLLLGRSPQRWWLWTGALSLPFFALTLLIGPIWIAPLFNRFGPMKDQSLEAQVLDVAAQAGVKGARVFEVNKSVDTTKVNAYVTGIGNTKRIVLWDTLLARLSPQQTRFVVGHELGHYVLGHVWTSVLLSSALTVLGLFGIHSVAGVILARFGDRIGVHHLSDVASMPLFMLLLSL
;
A
#
# COMPACT_ATOMS: atom_id res chain seq x y z
N MET A 1 -10.57 -15.01 28.12
CA MET A 1 -11.05 -14.47 26.83
C MET A 1 -12.33 -15.22 26.49
N PRO A 2 -13.41 -14.56 26.06
CA PRO A 2 -14.61 -15.25 25.60
C PRO A 2 -14.32 -16.05 24.32
N GLU A 3 -15.05 -17.15 24.11
CA GLU A 3 -14.97 -17.94 22.88
C GLU A 3 -15.41 -17.10 21.66
N PRO A 4 -14.71 -17.19 20.51
CA PRO A 4 -15.11 -16.48 19.30
C PRO A 4 -16.49 -16.93 18.84
N SER A 5 -17.33 -15.99 18.40
CA SER A 5 -18.62 -16.34 17.80
C SER A 5 -18.44 -17.14 16.51
N ALA A 6 -19.42 -17.98 16.16
CA ALA A 6 -19.41 -18.72 14.90
C ALA A 6 -19.24 -17.80 13.68
N GLN A 7 -19.84 -16.60 13.73
CA GLN A 7 -19.70 -15.57 12.70
C GLN A 7 -18.25 -15.06 12.60
N ALA A 8 -17.58 -14.83 13.72
CA ALA A 8 -16.17 -14.41 13.73
C ALA A 8 -15.24 -15.49 13.16
N VAL A 9 -15.48 -16.76 13.51
CA VAL A 9 -14.73 -17.90 12.96
C VAL A 9 -14.97 -18.03 11.45
N ALA A 10 -16.21 -17.90 10.99
CA ALA A 10 -16.55 -17.94 9.56
C ALA A 10 -15.90 -16.79 8.79
N TYR A 11 -15.94 -15.58 9.35
CA TYR A 11 -15.26 -14.40 8.78
C TYR A 11 -13.76 -14.66 8.62
N HIS A 12 -13.10 -15.17 9.68
CA HIS A 12 -11.68 -15.47 9.67
C HIS A 12 -11.32 -16.53 8.62
N ARG A 13 -12.00 -17.69 8.63
CA ARG A 13 -11.76 -18.78 7.67
C ARG A 13 -11.97 -18.34 6.22
N GLY A 14 -13.04 -17.60 5.95
CA GLY A 14 -13.29 -17.02 4.62
C GLY A 14 -12.18 -16.05 4.21
N GLY A 15 -11.63 -15.28 5.16
CA GLY A 15 -10.47 -14.42 4.95
C GLY A 15 -9.22 -15.20 4.53
N THR A 16 -8.97 -16.36 5.15
CA THR A 16 -7.85 -17.24 4.76
C THR A 16 -8.00 -17.74 3.32
N VAL A 17 -9.20 -18.15 2.90
CA VAL A 17 -9.46 -18.58 1.51
C VAL A 17 -9.24 -17.43 0.52
N ILE A 18 -9.76 -16.24 0.84
CA ILE A 18 -9.55 -15.03 0.02
C ILE A 18 -8.06 -14.73 -0.11
N TRP A 19 -7.32 -14.80 1.00
CA TRP A 19 -5.87 -14.59 0.98
C TRP A 19 -5.18 -15.58 0.03
N THR A 20 -5.52 -16.88 0.09
CA THR A 20 -4.97 -17.88 -0.84
C THR A 20 -5.31 -17.56 -2.30
N VAL A 21 -6.55 -17.16 -2.60
CA VAL A 21 -6.95 -16.74 -3.95
C VAL A 21 -6.13 -15.53 -4.40
N GLN A 22 -5.90 -14.55 -3.53
CA GLN A 22 -5.07 -13.38 -3.82
C GLN A 22 -3.61 -13.77 -4.09
N GLN A 23 -3.03 -14.73 -3.36
CA GLN A 23 -1.68 -15.24 -3.63
C GLN A 23 -1.61 -15.92 -5.00
N VAL A 24 -2.59 -16.78 -5.32
CA VAL A 24 -2.66 -17.45 -6.62
C VAL A 24 -2.78 -16.44 -7.75
N LEU A 25 -3.63 -15.42 -7.62
CA LEU A 25 -3.76 -14.35 -8.60
C LEU A 25 -2.48 -13.51 -8.71
N GLY A 26 -1.80 -13.23 -7.60
CA GLY A 26 -0.54 -12.51 -7.54
C GLY A 26 0.59 -13.19 -8.33
N LEU A 27 0.56 -14.53 -8.41
CA LEU A 27 1.48 -15.30 -9.24
C LEU A 27 0.96 -15.47 -10.68
N ALA A 28 -0.30 -15.87 -10.83
CA ALA A 28 -0.87 -16.21 -12.13
C ALA A 28 -0.94 -15.02 -13.08
N LEU A 29 -1.35 -13.84 -12.59
CA LEU A 29 -1.55 -12.66 -13.43
C LEU A 29 -0.25 -12.17 -14.09
N PRO A 30 0.86 -11.90 -13.37
CA PRO A 30 2.11 -11.56 -14.02
C PRO A 30 2.65 -12.68 -14.91
N THR A 31 2.47 -13.95 -14.54
CA THR A 31 2.85 -15.08 -15.41
C THR A 31 2.08 -15.05 -16.73
N VAL A 32 0.76 -14.83 -16.71
CA VAL A 32 -0.05 -14.75 -17.94
C VAL A 32 0.36 -13.55 -18.79
N LEU A 33 0.60 -12.37 -18.18
CA LEU A 33 1.05 -11.17 -18.89
C LEU A 33 2.38 -11.39 -19.63
N LEU A 34 3.31 -12.16 -19.03
CA LEU A 34 4.58 -12.53 -19.65
C LEU A 34 4.39 -13.62 -20.70
N ALA A 35 3.73 -14.72 -20.36
CA ALA A 35 3.62 -15.90 -21.22
C ALA A 35 2.82 -15.65 -22.51
N THR A 36 1.87 -14.71 -22.47
CA THR A 36 1.09 -14.31 -23.66
C THR A 36 1.78 -13.24 -24.52
N GLY A 37 2.88 -12.66 -24.04
CA GLY A 37 3.54 -11.51 -24.68
C GLY A 37 2.73 -10.20 -24.57
N LEU A 38 1.61 -10.18 -23.83
CA LEU A 38 0.78 -8.98 -23.68
C LEU A 38 1.56 -7.81 -23.08
N SER A 39 2.48 -8.08 -22.15
CA SER A 39 3.39 -7.06 -21.60
C SER A 39 4.24 -6.38 -22.69
N ALA A 40 4.86 -7.16 -23.57
CA ALA A 40 5.66 -6.66 -24.68
C ALA A 40 4.81 -5.92 -25.73
N ALA A 41 3.57 -6.38 -25.97
CA ALA A 41 2.62 -5.70 -26.83
C ALA A 41 2.23 -4.32 -26.28
N MET A 42 1.92 -4.22 -24.97
CA MET A 42 1.63 -2.95 -24.31
C MET A 42 2.80 -1.97 -24.39
N ARG A 43 4.04 -2.43 -24.16
CA ARG A 43 5.25 -1.60 -24.32
C ARG A 43 5.38 -1.09 -25.75
N THR A 44 5.15 -1.95 -26.74
CA THR A 44 5.27 -1.58 -28.16
C THR A 44 4.21 -0.54 -28.54
N ALA A 45 2.95 -0.73 -28.14
CA ALA A 45 1.88 0.25 -28.34
C ALA A 45 2.18 1.59 -27.64
N ALA A 46 2.66 1.53 -26.40
CA ALA A 46 3.06 2.72 -25.64
C ALA A 46 4.18 3.49 -26.34
N GLY A 47 5.22 2.80 -26.82
CA GLY A 47 6.33 3.42 -27.54
C GLY A 47 5.91 4.05 -28.86
N GLN A 48 5.03 3.38 -29.62
CA GLN A 48 4.49 3.92 -30.88
C GLN A 48 3.65 5.19 -30.64
N LEU A 49 2.85 5.22 -29.57
CA LEU A 49 1.99 6.36 -29.25
C LEU A 49 2.77 7.63 -28.92
N VAL A 50 3.96 7.50 -28.32
CA VAL A 50 4.74 8.63 -27.77
C VAL A 50 6.09 8.85 -28.47
N GLY A 51 6.27 8.28 -29.66
CA GLY A 51 7.47 8.48 -30.48
C GLY A 51 8.75 7.83 -29.94
N GLY A 52 8.64 6.80 -29.10
CA GLY A 52 9.77 6.01 -28.62
C GLY A 52 10.58 6.63 -27.47
N HIS A 53 10.18 7.79 -26.94
CA HIS A 53 10.84 8.38 -25.77
C HIS A 53 10.61 7.54 -24.52
N PHE A 54 11.70 7.24 -23.78
CA PHE A 54 11.66 6.33 -22.64
C PHE A 54 10.65 6.73 -21.55
N TYR A 55 10.71 7.96 -21.04
CA TYR A 55 9.87 8.37 -19.90
C TYR A 55 8.36 8.43 -20.25
N PRO A 56 7.94 9.04 -21.38
CA PRO A 56 6.55 8.92 -21.84
C PRO A 56 6.10 7.48 -22.08
N THR A 57 6.98 6.63 -22.63
CA THR A 57 6.67 5.20 -22.84
C THR A 57 6.40 4.50 -21.51
N LEU A 58 7.22 4.77 -20.49
CA LEU A 58 7.03 4.24 -19.13
C LEU A 58 5.68 4.64 -18.55
N ILE A 59 5.27 5.91 -18.69
CA ILE A 59 3.98 6.41 -18.16
C ILE A 59 2.81 5.73 -18.86
N VAL A 60 2.81 5.69 -20.19
CA VAL A 60 1.72 5.07 -20.96
C VAL A 60 1.66 3.57 -20.68
N TYR A 61 2.82 2.89 -20.67
CA TYR A 61 2.90 1.48 -20.31
C TYR A 61 2.38 1.20 -18.90
N LEU A 62 2.82 1.97 -17.90
CA LEU A 62 2.35 1.86 -16.51
C LEU A 62 0.83 2.05 -16.42
N THR A 63 0.28 3.00 -17.18
CA THR A 63 -1.15 3.26 -17.23
C THR A 63 -1.91 2.06 -17.81
N LEU A 64 -1.46 1.53 -18.95
CA LEU A 64 -2.07 0.34 -19.57
C LEU A 64 -2.02 -0.87 -18.64
N LEU A 65 -0.84 -1.15 -18.06
CA LEU A 65 -0.66 -2.25 -17.11
C LEU A 65 -1.59 -2.06 -15.90
N SER A 66 -1.63 -0.86 -15.31
CA SER A 66 -2.49 -0.56 -14.15
C SER A 66 -3.97 -0.74 -14.47
N LEU A 67 -4.42 -0.36 -15.66
CA LEU A 67 -5.81 -0.56 -16.11
C LEU A 67 -6.15 -2.05 -16.26
N VAL A 68 -5.26 -2.84 -16.85
CA VAL A 68 -5.44 -4.30 -16.98
C VAL A 68 -5.54 -4.93 -15.59
N LEU A 69 -4.60 -4.63 -14.69
CA LEU A 69 -4.61 -5.14 -13.33
C LEU A 69 -5.87 -4.72 -12.58
N PHE A 70 -6.27 -3.45 -12.70
CA PHE A 70 -7.48 -2.91 -12.08
C PHE A 70 -8.73 -3.66 -12.53
N VAL A 71 -8.93 -3.83 -13.84
CA VAL A 71 -10.10 -4.53 -14.39
C VAL A 71 -10.15 -5.99 -13.95
N VAL A 72 -9.00 -6.70 -13.97
CA VAL A 72 -8.93 -8.10 -13.55
C VAL A 72 -9.20 -8.27 -12.05
N GLN A 73 -8.72 -7.34 -11.22
CA GLN A 73 -8.88 -7.42 -9.77
C GLN A 73 -10.22 -6.87 -9.27
N LEU A 74 -10.88 -5.99 -10.05
CA LEU A 74 -12.12 -5.30 -9.66
C LEU A 74 -13.23 -6.23 -9.15
N PRO A 75 -13.52 -7.40 -9.77
CA PRO A 75 -14.56 -8.30 -9.25
C PRO A 75 -14.23 -8.85 -7.86
N LEU A 76 -12.97 -9.20 -7.61
CA LEU A 76 -12.52 -9.69 -6.32
C LEU A 76 -12.53 -8.57 -5.28
N SER A 77 -12.03 -7.38 -5.61
CA SER A 77 -12.08 -6.20 -4.74
C SER A 77 -13.53 -5.83 -4.39
N TYR A 78 -14.45 -5.88 -5.35
CA TYR A 78 -15.88 -5.65 -5.09
C TYR A 78 -16.43 -6.68 -4.11
N TYR A 79 -16.14 -7.96 -4.31
CA TYR A 79 -16.59 -8.99 -3.39
C TYR A 79 -16.00 -8.81 -1.98
N VAL A 80 -14.68 -8.63 -1.88
CA VAL A 80 -13.95 -8.60 -0.60
C VAL A 80 -14.22 -7.32 0.17
N ASP A 81 -14.08 -6.16 -0.46
CA ASP A 81 -14.08 -4.86 0.23
C ASP A 81 -15.50 -4.30 0.38
N PHE A 82 -16.41 -4.66 -0.54
CA PHE A 82 -17.78 -4.16 -0.52
C PHE A 82 -18.76 -5.23 -0.04
N VAL A 83 -19.00 -6.29 -0.82
CA VAL A 83 -20.09 -7.25 -0.55
C VAL A 83 -19.89 -7.96 0.79
N ARG A 84 -18.69 -8.52 1.01
CA ARG A 84 -18.38 -9.29 2.21
C ARG A 84 -18.37 -8.39 3.45
N GLU A 85 -17.77 -7.21 3.40
CA GLU A 85 -17.78 -6.33 4.58
C GLU A 85 -19.20 -5.88 4.95
N HIS A 86 -20.09 -5.66 3.97
CA HIS A 86 -21.51 -5.41 4.23
C HIS A 86 -22.23 -6.64 4.80
N SER A 87 -21.95 -7.85 4.29
CA SER A 87 -22.61 -9.07 4.78
C SER A 87 -22.29 -9.38 6.25
N TYR A 88 -21.16 -8.88 6.75
CA TYR A 88 -20.78 -8.99 8.17
C TYR A 88 -21.10 -7.73 9.01
N GLY A 89 -21.76 -6.72 8.43
CA GLY A 89 -22.09 -5.47 9.15
C GLY A 89 -20.86 -4.62 9.51
N LEU A 90 -19.75 -4.82 8.80
CA LEU A 90 -18.47 -4.16 9.03
C LEU A 90 -18.27 -2.92 8.16
N SER A 91 -19.05 -2.77 7.09
CA SER A 91 -19.04 -1.60 6.20
C SER A 91 -20.34 -0.80 6.29
N GLN A 92 -20.21 0.52 6.22
CA GLN A 92 -21.31 1.46 5.96
C GLN A 92 -21.10 2.21 4.63
N GLN A 93 -20.04 1.85 3.89
CA GLN A 93 -19.60 2.56 2.70
C GLN A 93 -20.65 2.46 1.60
N ARG A 94 -21.13 3.61 1.08
CA ARG A 94 -22.01 3.62 -0.09
C ARG A 94 -21.28 3.12 -1.32
N PHE A 95 -21.99 2.43 -2.22
CA PHE A 95 -21.42 1.93 -3.48
C PHE A 95 -20.74 3.03 -4.32
N SER A 96 -21.37 4.21 -4.43
CA SER A 96 -20.76 5.36 -5.14
C SER A 96 -19.45 5.84 -4.52
N LYS A 97 -19.36 5.81 -3.18
CA LYS A 97 -18.11 6.13 -2.48
C LYS A 97 -17.07 5.04 -2.73
N TRP A 98 -17.45 3.76 -2.68
CA TRP A 98 -16.56 2.66 -2.99
C TRP A 98 -15.96 2.79 -4.40
N VAL A 99 -16.79 2.99 -5.43
CA VAL A 99 -16.32 3.21 -6.81
C VAL A 99 -15.40 4.44 -6.88
N GLY A 100 -15.79 5.55 -6.24
CA GLY A 100 -14.97 6.76 -6.21
C GLY A 100 -13.61 6.54 -5.55
N ASP A 101 -13.55 5.78 -4.46
CA ASP A 101 -12.29 5.44 -3.77
C ASP A 101 -11.43 4.49 -4.61
N GLN A 102 -12.02 3.52 -5.31
CA GLN A 102 -11.30 2.64 -6.25
C GLN A 102 -10.65 3.44 -7.40
N LEU A 103 -11.41 4.33 -8.05
CA LEU A 103 -10.90 5.15 -9.15
C LEU A 103 -9.85 6.17 -8.68
N LYS A 104 -10.08 6.83 -7.53
CA LYS A 104 -9.07 7.72 -6.93
C LYS A 104 -7.79 6.95 -6.59
N GLY A 105 -7.92 5.74 -6.02
CA GLY A 105 -6.79 4.87 -5.72
C GLY A 105 -5.98 4.52 -6.96
N LEU A 106 -6.65 4.15 -8.06
CA LEU A 106 -6.01 3.89 -9.35
C LEU A 106 -5.21 5.11 -9.86
N VAL A 107 -5.82 6.30 -9.86
CA VAL A 107 -5.17 7.53 -10.32
C VAL A 107 -3.96 7.89 -9.45
N VAL A 108 -4.14 7.86 -8.12
CA VAL A 108 -3.04 8.13 -7.17
C VAL A 108 -1.89 7.13 -7.37
N GLY A 109 -2.21 5.85 -7.57
CA GLY A 109 -1.23 4.80 -7.85
C GLY A 109 -0.44 5.05 -9.13
N ILE A 110 -1.12 5.39 -10.23
CA ILE A 110 -0.46 5.72 -11.51
C ILE A 110 0.45 6.94 -11.36
N VAL A 111 -0.02 8.00 -10.70
CA VAL A 111 0.76 9.23 -10.50
C VAL A 111 2.01 8.95 -9.67
N ILE A 112 1.87 8.28 -8.53
CA ILE A 112 3.02 7.93 -7.68
C ILE A 112 3.99 7.00 -8.44
N GLY A 113 3.46 5.99 -9.14
CA GLY A 113 4.27 5.08 -9.94
C GLY A 113 5.05 5.80 -11.04
N ALA A 114 4.43 6.74 -11.76
CA ALA A 114 5.09 7.55 -12.78
C ALA A 114 6.20 8.45 -12.21
N LEU A 115 6.02 8.98 -10.99
CA LEU A 115 7.00 9.81 -10.30
C LEU A 115 8.20 9.02 -9.78
N VAL A 116 8.02 7.74 -9.47
CA VAL A 116 9.02 6.94 -8.75
C VAL A 116 9.69 5.89 -9.63
N LEU A 117 8.93 5.16 -10.46
CA LEU A 117 9.43 3.96 -11.17
C LEU A 117 10.46 4.27 -12.24
N TRP A 118 10.58 5.51 -12.73
CA TRP A 118 11.65 5.84 -13.67
C TRP A 118 13.05 5.72 -13.05
N VAL A 119 13.18 5.87 -11.73
CA VAL A 119 14.46 5.79 -11.01
C VAL A 119 15.07 4.39 -11.09
N PRO A 120 14.40 3.29 -10.68
CA PRO A 120 14.96 1.96 -10.82
C PRO A 120 15.26 1.59 -12.27
N TYR A 121 14.41 1.99 -13.22
CA TYR A 121 14.66 1.74 -14.64
C TYR A 121 15.86 2.51 -15.20
N LEU A 122 16.07 3.75 -14.76
CA LEU A 122 17.28 4.51 -15.08
C LEU A 122 18.52 3.79 -14.53
N LEU A 123 18.46 3.29 -13.30
CA LEU A 123 19.57 2.58 -12.66
C LEU A 123 19.85 1.23 -13.32
N LEU A 124 18.81 0.52 -13.77
CA LEU A 124 18.94 -0.71 -14.57
C LEU A 124 19.71 -0.46 -15.86
N GLY A 125 19.47 0.67 -16.53
CA GLY A 125 20.22 1.05 -17.74
C GLY A 125 21.63 1.57 -17.47
N ARG A 126 21.82 2.36 -16.41
CA ARG A 126 23.10 3.03 -16.09
C ARG A 126 24.08 2.17 -15.30
N SER A 127 23.59 1.28 -14.44
CA SER A 127 24.42 0.42 -13.58
C SER A 127 23.83 -1.00 -13.48
N PRO A 128 23.82 -1.78 -14.58
CA PRO A 128 23.14 -3.09 -14.61
C PRO A 128 23.62 -4.12 -13.58
N GLN A 129 24.85 -3.98 -13.06
CA GLN A 129 25.41 -4.89 -12.05
C GLN A 129 25.11 -4.46 -10.59
N ARG A 130 24.78 -3.19 -10.36
CA ARG A 130 24.61 -2.61 -9.01
C ARG A 130 23.28 -1.87 -8.82
N TRP A 131 22.38 -1.90 -9.80
CA TRP A 131 21.08 -1.23 -9.75
C TRP A 131 20.26 -1.62 -8.52
N TRP A 132 20.34 -2.89 -8.08
CA TRP A 132 19.62 -3.41 -6.92
C TRP A 132 20.09 -2.73 -5.63
N LEU A 133 21.39 -2.45 -5.51
CA LEU A 133 21.99 -1.80 -4.35
C LEU A 133 21.59 -0.33 -4.31
N TRP A 134 21.68 0.38 -5.44
CA TRP A 134 21.32 1.80 -5.51
C TRP A 134 19.81 2.02 -5.33
N THR A 135 18.99 1.21 -5.99
CA THR A 135 17.52 1.24 -5.84
C THR A 135 17.13 0.89 -4.41
N GLY A 136 17.74 -0.16 -3.84
CA GLY A 136 17.51 -0.56 -2.45
C GLY A 136 17.95 0.50 -1.45
N ALA A 137 19.08 1.18 -1.66
CA ALA A 137 19.51 2.30 -0.82
C ALA A 137 18.53 3.49 -0.88
N LEU A 138 17.98 3.78 -2.07
CA LEU A 138 16.97 4.83 -2.25
C LEU A 138 15.60 4.46 -1.68
N SER A 139 15.33 3.18 -1.38
CA SER A 139 14.07 2.77 -0.75
C SER A 139 13.90 3.32 0.67
N LEU A 140 14.99 3.51 1.41
CA LEU A 140 14.96 4.06 2.77
C LEU A 140 14.45 5.52 2.82
N PRO A 141 15.08 6.49 2.11
CA PRO A 141 14.55 7.85 2.07
C PRO A 141 13.16 7.90 1.42
N PHE A 142 12.86 7.01 0.47
CA PHE A 142 11.52 6.90 -0.10
C PHE A 142 10.47 6.50 0.95
N PHE A 143 10.68 5.41 1.70
CA PHE A 143 9.76 4.99 2.77
C PHE A 143 9.64 6.05 3.86
N ALA A 144 10.74 6.65 4.29
CA ALA A 144 10.71 7.76 5.25
C ALA A 144 9.87 8.95 4.74
N LEU A 145 9.99 9.29 3.45
CA LEU A 145 9.19 10.33 2.81
C LEU A 145 7.70 9.96 2.76
N THR A 146 7.36 8.71 2.47
CA THR A 146 5.96 8.26 2.48
C THR A 146 5.31 8.37 3.86
N LEU A 147 6.06 8.19 4.95
CA LEU A 147 5.55 8.42 6.32
C LEU A 147 5.20 9.88 6.59
N LEU A 148 5.90 10.81 5.95
CA LEU A 148 5.64 12.25 6.06
C LEU A 148 4.49 12.69 5.15
N ILE A 149 4.54 12.29 3.88
CA ILE A 149 3.58 12.73 2.85
C ILE A 149 2.23 12.01 3.01
N GLY A 150 2.24 10.71 3.33
CA GLY A 150 1.05 9.86 3.36
C GLY A 150 -0.09 10.43 4.21
N PRO A 151 0.12 10.67 5.52
CA PRO A 151 -0.93 11.21 6.39
C PRO A 151 -1.38 12.63 6.07
N ILE A 152 -0.54 13.43 5.40
CA ILE A 152 -0.79 14.86 5.16
C ILE A 152 -1.43 15.12 3.80
N TRP A 153 -1.01 14.39 2.76
CA TRP A 153 -1.42 14.65 1.38
C TRP A 153 -2.26 13.52 0.79
N ILE A 154 -1.97 12.25 1.14
CA ILE A 154 -2.66 11.10 0.54
C ILE A 154 -3.92 10.75 1.34
N ALA A 155 -3.80 10.58 2.66
CA ALA A 155 -4.92 10.17 3.50
C ALA A 155 -6.14 11.12 3.43
N PRO A 156 -5.96 12.47 3.33
CA PRO A 156 -7.08 13.39 3.18
C PRO A 156 -7.84 13.29 1.85
N LEU A 157 -7.28 12.65 0.81
CA LEU A 157 -8.00 12.38 -0.45
C LEU A 157 -9.15 11.38 -0.27
N PHE A 158 -9.08 10.58 0.80
CA PHE A 158 -10.03 9.51 1.11
C PHE A 158 -10.87 9.80 2.36
N ASN A 159 -10.35 10.60 3.29
CA ASN A 159 -10.91 10.76 4.63
C ASN A 159 -10.98 12.22 5.06
N ARG A 160 -11.98 12.53 5.89
CA ARG A 160 -12.11 13.86 6.49
C ARG A 160 -11.55 13.83 7.91
N PHE A 161 -10.49 14.60 8.12
CA PHE A 161 -9.86 14.82 9.40
C PHE A 161 -10.38 16.13 10.01
N GLY A 162 -10.64 16.13 11.31
CA GLY A 162 -11.03 17.32 12.06
C GLY A 162 -10.34 17.36 13.43
N PRO A 163 -10.40 18.51 14.13
CA PRO A 163 -10.03 18.56 15.54
C PRO A 163 -10.93 17.61 16.35
N MET A 164 -10.42 17.13 17.47
CA MET A 164 -11.20 16.32 18.41
C MET A 164 -12.38 17.13 18.94
N LYS A 165 -13.60 16.56 18.88
CA LYS A 165 -14.80 17.26 19.35
C LYS A 165 -14.90 17.29 20.88
N ASP A 166 -14.59 16.17 21.53
CA ASP A 166 -14.61 16.06 22.99
C ASP A 166 -13.29 16.58 23.58
N GLN A 167 -13.36 17.81 24.11
CA GLN A 167 -12.22 18.50 24.71
C GLN A 167 -11.77 17.89 26.05
N SER A 168 -12.68 17.23 26.78
CA SER A 168 -12.33 16.55 28.03
C SER A 168 -11.53 15.28 27.75
N LEU A 169 -11.96 14.49 26.76
CA LEU A 169 -11.24 13.31 26.33
C LEU A 169 -9.92 13.66 25.64
N GLU A 170 -9.88 14.76 24.86
CA GLU A 170 -8.65 15.28 24.29
C GLU A 170 -7.59 15.56 25.37
N ALA A 171 -7.96 16.28 26.43
CA ALA A 171 -7.05 16.57 27.54
C ALA A 171 -6.53 15.28 28.22
N GLN A 172 -7.42 14.30 28.43
CA GLN A 172 -7.05 12.99 28.99
C GLN A 172 -6.08 12.21 28.09
N VAL A 173 -6.29 12.24 26.78
CA VAL A 173 -5.39 11.61 25.79
C VAL A 173 -4.02 12.29 25.77
N LEU A 174 -3.99 13.62 25.86
CA LEU A 174 -2.76 14.39 25.93
C LEU A 174 -1.99 14.14 27.23
N ASP A 175 -2.68 13.92 28.35
CA ASP A 175 -2.05 13.53 29.62
C ASP A 175 -1.35 12.16 29.50
N VAL A 176 -2.01 11.16 28.91
CA VAL A 176 -1.39 9.85 28.63
C VAL A 176 -0.16 10.00 27.72
N ALA A 177 -0.25 10.84 26.69
CA ALA A 177 0.88 11.14 25.80
C ALA A 177 2.04 11.82 26.55
N ALA A 178 1.74 12.77 27.45
CA ALA A 178 2.73 13.46 28.25
C ALA A 178 3.45 12.50 29.23
N GLN A 179 2.72 11.58 29.87
CA GLN A 179 3.28 10.53 30.73
C GLN A 179 4.20 9.59 29.95
N ALA A 180 3.88 9.31 28.69
CA ALA A 180 4.72 8.53 27.78
C ALA A 180 5.90 9.32 27.18
N GLY A 181 6.11 10.59 27.57
CA GLY A 181 7.18 11.45 27.03
C GLY A 181 6.88 12.03 25.64
N VAL A 182 5.68 11.82 25.10
CA VAL A 182 5.23 12.30 23.79
C VAL A 182 4.61 13.69 23.93
N LYS A 183 5.47 14.71 23.99
CA LYS A 183 5.04 16.12 24.06
C LYS A 183 4.75 16.72 22.68
N GLY A 184 3.84 17.71 22.66
CA GLY A 184 3.52 18.52 21.48
C GLY A 184 2.68 17.80 20.42
N ALA A 185 2.03 16.68 20.78
CA ALA A 185 1.11 16.00 19.89
C ALA A 185 -0.23 16.75 19.80
N ARG A 186 -0.89 16.64 18.65
CA ARG A 186 -2.26 17.12 18.44
C ARG A 186 -3.21 15.95 18.28
N VAL A 187 -4.43 16.05 18.80
CA VAL A 187 -5.44 15.00 18.66
C VAL A 187 -6.37 15.35 17.49
N PHE A 188 -6.62 14.37 16.63
CA PHE A 188 -7.52 14.49 15.48
C PHE A 188 -8.58 13.39 15.54
N GLU A 189 -9.79 13.75 15.16
CA GLU A 189 -10.89 12.82 14.91
C GLU A 189 -11.05 12.62 13.39
N VAL A 190 -11.26 11.38 12.97
CA VAL A 190 -11.53 11.03 11.58
C VAL A 190 -12.94 10.47 11.46
N ASN A 191 -13.71 11.02 10.52
CA ASN A 191 -15.01 10.48 10.17
C ASN A 191 -14.84 9.19 9.37
N LYS A 192 -14.86 8.05 10.08
CA LYS A 192 -14.76 6.70 9.53
C LYS A 192 -16.08 5.93 9.60
N SER A 193 -17.06 6.41 10.35
CA SER A 193 -18.40 5.84 10.39
C SER A 193 -19.08 5.81 9.01
N VAL A 194 -18.74 6.72 8.10
CA VAL A 194 -19.20 6.70 6.70
C VAL A 194 -18.65 5.53 5.86
N ASP A 195 -17.60 4.87 6.33
CA ASP A 195 -16.93 3.76 5.65
C ASP A 195 -17.15 2.43 6.37
N THR A 196 -16.98 2.41 7.69
CA THR A 196 -16.85 1.17 8.45
C THR A 196 -17.43 1.29 9.84
N THR A 197 -17.74 0.14 10.45
CA THR A 197 -18.11 0.03 11.86
C THR A 197 -16.95 -0.41 12.76
N LYS A 198 -15.79 -0.72 12.16
CA LYS A 198 -14.56 -1.12 12.87
C LYS A 198 -13.98 0.04 13.67
N VAL A 199 -13.27 -0.26 14.74
CA VAL A 199 -12.59 0.72 15.60
C VAL A 199 -11.10 0.76 15.28
N ASN A 200 -10.50 1.94 15.32
CA ASN A 200 -9.05 2.08 15.19
C ASN A 200 -8.57 3.43 15.76
N ALA A 201 -7.29 3.47 16.11
CA ALA A 201 -6.53 4.66 16.44
C ALA A 201 -5.09 4.47 15.97
N TYR A 202 -4.37 5.56 15.72
CA TYR A 202 -2.94 5.47 15.42
C TYR A 202 -2.21 6.76 15.81
N VAL A 203 -0.90 6.64 16.03
CA VAL A 203 -0.01 7.77 16.28
C VAL A 203 1.01 7.87 15.15
N THR A 204 1.22 9.08 14.64
CA THR A 204 2.18 9.32 13.56
C THR A 204 2.80 10.72 13.65
N GLY A 205 3.76 11.02 12.77
CA GLY A 205 4.48 12.29 12.71
C GLY A 205 5.82 12.28 13.44
N ILE A 206 6.66 13.26 13.11
CA ILE A 206 8.03 13.41 13.62
C ILE A 206 8.17 14.77 14.29
N GLY A 207 8.86 14.85 15.43
CA GLY A 207 9.18 16.11 16.09
C GLY A 207 7.92 16.88 16.50
N ASN A 208 7.68 18.07 15.93
CA ASN A 208 6.53 18.91 16.26
C ASN A 208 5.28 18.61 15.41
N THR A 209 5.34 17.62 14.51
CA THR A 209 4.21 17.22 13.65
C THR A 209 3.42 16.03 14.17
N LYS A 210 3.73 15.60 15.41
CA LYS A 210 3.09 14.45 16.06
C LYS A 210 1.59 14.63 16.13
N ARG A 211 0.87 13.56 15.76
CA ARG A 211 -0.58 13.54 15.78
C ARG A 211 -1.08 12.20 16.30
N ILE A 212 -2.08 12.26 17.16
CA ILE A 212 -2.85 11.13 17.65
C ILE A 212 -4.18 11.17 16.89
N VAL A 213 -4.48 10.13 16.15
CA VAL A 213 -5.66 10.07 15.28
C VAL A 213 -6.62 9.01 15.80
N LEU A 214 -7.85 9.42 16.12
CA LEU A 214 -8.91 8.57 16.64
C LEU A 214 -10.03 8.47 15.60
N TRP A 215 -10.53 7.25 15.35
CA TRP A 215 -11.72 7.09 14.52
C TRP A 215 -12.97 7.41 15.35
N ASP A 216 -13.93 8.11 14.75
CA ASP A 216 -15.23 8.38 15.36
C ASP A 216 -15.97 7.10 15.80
N THR A 217 -15.78 5.99 15.07
CA THR A 217 -16.30 4.67 15.42
C THR A 217 -15.70 4.09 16.70
N LEU A 218 -14.42 4.38 16.98
CA LEU A 218 -13.76 3.99 18.24
C LEU A 218 -14.36 4.78 19.39
N LEU A 219 -14.50 6.09 19.23
CA LEU A 219 -15.06 6.99 20.22
C LEU A 219 -16.53 6.68 20.54
N ALA A 220 -17.29 6.23 19.55
CA ALA A 220 -18.68 5.84 19.72
C ALA A 220 -18.86 4.50 20.47
N ARG A 221 -17.83 3.65 20.53
CA ARG A 221 -17.92 2.28 21.06
C ARG A 221 -17.16 2.07 22.37
N LEU A 222 -16.09 2.82 22.59
CA LEU A 222 -15.21 2.65 23.74
C LEU A 222 -15.46 3.73 24.79
N SER A 223 -15.39 3.35 26.06
CA SER A 223 -15.39 4.31 27.15
C SER A 223 -14.11 5.18 27.13
N PRO A 224 -14.08 6.33 27.81
CA PRO A 224 -12.87 7.14 27.96
C PRO A 224 -11.67 6.36 28.50
N GLN A 225 -11.90 5.42 29.43
CA GLN A 225 -10.86 4.57 29.99
C GLN A 225 -10.31 3.59 28.94
N GLN A 226 -11.18 2.94 28.16
CA GLN A 226 -10.77 2.03 27.09
C GLN A 226 -10.05 2.78 25.96
N THR A 227 -10.50 3.98 25.62
CA THR A 227 -9.84 4.84 24.63
C THR A 227 -8.42 5.20 25.07
N ARG A 228 -8.23 5.60 26.33
CA ARG A 228 -6.89 5.86 26.90
C ARG A 228 -5.99 4.62 26.85
N PHE A 229 -6.53 3.43 27.12
CA PHE A 229 -5.77 2.19 27.02
C PHE A 229 -5.27 1.95 25.58
N VAL A 230 -6.14 2.09 24.58
CA VAL A 230 -5.76 1.95 23.17
C VAL A 230 -4.72 3.00 22.77
N VAL A 231 -4.92 4.26 23.15
CA VAL A 231 -3.93 5.32 22.90
C VAL A 231 -2.59 5.00 23.56
N GLY A 232 -2.58 4.51 24.80
CA GLY A 232 -1.37 4.09 25.49
C GLY A 232 -0.62 2.99 24.74
N HIS A 233 -1.34 2.01 24.17
CA HIS A 233 -0.77 0.97 23.31
C HIS A 233 -0.13 1.57 22.03
N GLU A 234 -0.84 2.44 21.32
CA GLU A 234 -0.33 3.11 20.12
C GLU A 234 0.88 4.02 20.40
N LEU A 235 0.87 4.71 21.54
CA LEU A 235 2.01 5.50 22.02
C LEU A 235 3.21 4.60 22.33
N GLY A 236 2.99 3.39 22.85
CA GLY A 236 4.05 2.41 23.06
C GLY A 236 4.78 2.09 21.75
N HIS A 237 4.05 1.81 20.67
CA HIS A 237 4.65 1.63 19.34
C HIS A 237 5.41 2.85 18.84
N TYR A 238 4.90 4.05 19.13
CA TYR A 238 5.56 5.30 18.78
C TYR A 238 6.89 5.49 19.53
N VAL A 239 6.88 5.33 20.86
CA VAL A 239 8.05 5.53 21.74
C VAL A 239 9.13 4.48 21.46
N LEU A 240 8.74 3.23 21.23
CA LEU A 240 9.67 2.15 20.87
C LEU A 240 10.19 2.25 19.42
N GLY A 241 9.73 3.23 18.65
CA GLY A 241 10.22 3.48 17.29
C GLY A 241 9.87 2.37 16.30
N HIS A 242 8.79 1.60 16.52
CA HIS A 242 8.44 0.46 15.68
C HIS A 242 8.22 0.83 14.21
N VAL A 243 7.74 2.05 13.94
CA VAL A 243 7.61 2.59 12.58
C VAL A 243 8.98 2.70 11.90
N TRP A 244 10.01 3.18 12.60
CA TRP A 244 11.38 3.27 12.06
C TRP A 244 12.03 1.91 11.91
N THR A 245 11.81 1.00 12.86
CA THR A 245 12.22 -0.40 12.73
C THR A 245 11.60 -1.03 11.48
N SER A 246 10.31 -0.76 11.22
CA SER A 246 9.61 -1.24 10.03
C SER A 246 10.19 -0.63 8.75
N VAL A 247 10.54 0.65 8.74
CA VAL A 247 11.21 1.31 7.58
C VAL A 247 12.56 0.67 7.29
N LEU A 248 13.39 0.48 8.33
CA LEU A 248 14.72 -0.13 8.19
C LEU A 248 14.61 -1.57 7.68
N LEU A 249 13.73 -2.36 8.28
CA LEU A 249 13.49 -3.75 7.88
C LEU A 249 12.95 -3.84 6.45
N SER A 250 11.96 -3.00 6.10
CA SER A 250 11.40 -2.96 4.74
C SER A 250 12.44 -2.56 3.70
N SER A 251 13.34 -1.62 4.04
CA SER A 251 14.44 -1.21 3.15
C SER A 251 15.45 -2.34 2.97
N ALA A 252 15.81 -3.04 4.05
CA ALA A 252 16.70 -4.20 4.00
C ALA A 252 16.09 -5.35 3.18
N LEU A 253 14.82 -5.67 3.40
CA LEU A 253 14.09 -6.67 2.62
C LEU A 253 13.96 -6.27 1.15
N THR A 254 13.79 -4.98 0.85
CA THR A 254 13.80 -4.47 -0.54
C THR A 254 15.15 -4.72 -1.20
N VAL A 255 16.27 -4.43 -0.52
CA VAL A 255 17.62 -4.73 -1.04
C VAL A 255 17.76 -6.23 -1.34
N LEU A 256 17.35 -7.10 -0.40
CA LEU A 256 17.43 -8.55 -0.57
C LEU A 256 16.54 -9.05 -1.72
N GLY A 257 15.31 -8.56 -1.82
CA GLY A 257 14.38 -8.92 -2.89
C GLY A 257 14.91 -8.50 -4.26
N LEU A 258 15.41 -7.26 -4.39
CA LEU A 258 16.01 -6.78 -5.64
C LEU A 258 17.30 -7.55 -6.00
N PHE A 259 18.09 -7.97 -5.01
CA PHE A 259 19.23 -8.85 -5.23
C PHE A 259 18.80 -10.24 -5.72
N GLY A 260 17.74 -10.81 -5.15
CA GLY A 260 17.12 -12.05 -5.63
C GLY A 260 16.67 -11.94 -7.09
N ILE A 261 15.98 -10.85 -7.44
CA ILE A 261 15.59 -10.55 -8.82
C ILE A 261 16.82 -10.44 -9.73
N HIS A 262 17.83 -9.69 -9.32
CA HIS A 262 19.07 -9.54 -10.09
C HIS A 262 19.73 -10.91 -10.37
N SER A 263 19.71 -11.81 -9.39
CA SER A 263 20.36 -13.12 -9.47
C SER A 263 19.62 -14.10 -10.38
N VAL A 264 18.28 -14.05 -10.41
CA VAL A 264 17.46 -15.04 -11.14
C VAL A 264 16.97 -14.53 -12.49
N ALA A 265 16.76 -13.22 -12.64
CA ALA A 265 16.17 -12.66 -13.86
C ALA A 265 17.00 -12.96 -15.11
N GLY A 266 18.34 -12.98 -15.02
CA GLY A 266 19.20 -13.31 -16.15
C GLY A 266 18.92 -14.71 -16.71
N VAL A 267 18.71 -15.70 -15.83
CA VAL A 267 18.38 -17.08 -16.22
C VAL A 267 16.99 -17.15 -16.87
N ILE A 268 16.00 -16.45 -16.29
CA ILE A 268 14.64 -16.42 -16.84
C ILE A 268 14.62 -15.77 -18.22
N LEU A 269 15.26 -14.60 -18.36
CA LEU A 269 15.31 -13.86 -19.62
C LEU A 269 16.11 -14.62 -20.70
N ALA A 270 17.19 -15.31 -20.33
CA ALA A 270 17.93 -16.16 -21.27
C ALA A 270 17.10 -17.36 -21.78
N ARG A 271 16.26 -17.94 -20.92
CA ARG A 271 15.48 -19.15 -21.26
C ARG A 271 14.14 -18.84 -21.93
N PHE A 272 13.50 -17.74 -21.55
CA PHE A 272 12.13 -17.42 -21.95
C PHE A 272 12.00 -16.07 -22.68
N GLY A 273 13.08 -15.31 -22.82
CA GLY A 273 13.07 -13.93 -23.35
C GLY A 273 12.39 -13.80 -24.72
N ASP A 274 12.69 -14.71 -25.64
CA ASP A 274 12.07 -14.73 -26.98
C ASP A 274 10.55 -14.97 -26.93
N ARG A 275 10.09 -15.82 -26.01
CA ARG A 275 8.66 -16.14 -25.86
C ARG A 275 7.88 -15.00 -25.21
N ILE A 276 8.49 -14.34 -24.22
CA ILE A 276 7.83 -13.27 -23.45
C ILE A 276 8.03 -11.88 -24.09
N GLY A 277 8.93 -11.75 -25.07
CA GLY A 277 9.23 -10.50 -25.78
C GLY A 277 10.06 -9.51 -24.95
N VAL A 278 10.84 -9.99 -23.97
CA VAL A 278 11.64 -9.17 -23.05
C VAL A 278 13.03 -9.79 -22.93
N HIS A 279 14.08 -9.03 -23.26
CA HIS A 279 15.47 -9.52 -23.24
C HIS A 279 16.33 -8.88 -22.14
N HIS A 280 15.89 -7.75 -21.59
CA HIS A 280 16.62 -7.01 -20.56
C HIS A 280 15.64 -6.50 -19.49
N LEU A 281 16.10 -6.45 -18.24
CA LEU A 281 15.33 -5.88 -17.13
C LEU A 281 15.10 -4.36 -17.25
N SER A 282 15.92 -3.65 -18.02
CA SER A 282 15.72 -2.23 -18.28
C SER A 282 14.54 -1.94 -19.22
N ASP A 283 13.94 -2.96 -19.83
CA ASP A 283 12.71 -2.83 -20.60
C ASP A 283 11.51 -2.76 -19.66
N VAL A 284 10.65 -1.73 -19.81
CA VAL A 284 9.43 -1.56 -19.00
C VAL A 284 8.48 -2.75 -19.09
N ALA A 285 8.50 -3.52 -20.18
CA ALA A 285 7.77 -4.78 -20.31
C ALA A 285 8.21 -5.86 -19.30
N SER A 286 9.32 -5.66 -18.58
CA SER A 286 9.76 -6.52 -17.49
C SER A 286 9.04 -6.28 -16.15
N MET A 287 8.19 -5.24 -16.01
CA MET A 287 7.46 -4.99 -14.74
C MET A 287 6.72 -6.23 -14.21
N PRO A 288 6.01 -7.04 -15.02
CA PRO A 288 5.37 -8.27 -14.52
C PRO A 288 6.38 -9.30 -14.00
N LEU A 289 7.62 -9.32 -14.51
CA LEU A 289 8.68 -10.19 -13.97
C LEU A 289 9.10 -9.75 -12.57
N PHE A 290 9.22 -8.43 -12.34
CA PHE A 290 9.43 -7.89 -10.99
C PHE A 290 8.28 -8.29 -10.05
N MET A 291 7.03 -8.13 -10.50
CA MET A 291 5.84 -8.50 -9.71
C MET A 291 5.83 -9.99 -9.35
N LEU A 292 6.12 -10.86 -10.33
CA LEU A 292 6.16 -12.31 -10.12
C LEU A 292 7.22 -12.69 -9.08
N LEU A 293 8.45 -12.20 -9.25
CA LEU A 293 9.57 -12.57 -8.39
C LEU A 293 9.47 -12.00 -6.97
N LEU A 294 8.84 -10.84 -6.79
CA LEU A 294 8.56 -10.27 -5.46
C LEU A 294 7.38 -10.96 -4.75
N SER A 295 6.59 -11.76 -5.47
CA SER A 295 5.45 -12.49 -4.92
C SER A 295 5.80 -13.92 -4.48
N LEU A 296 7.05 -14.35 -4.68
CA LEU A 296 7.60 -15.64 -4.26
C LEU A 296 8.28 -15.53 -2.90
#